data_AF-A0AAV7J3K8-F1
#
_entry.id   AF-A0AAV7J3K8-F1
#
_cell.length_a   1.000
_cell.length_b   1.000
_cell.length_c   1.000
_cell.angle_alpha   90.00
_cell.angle_beta   90.00
_cell.angle_gamma   90.00
#
_symmetry.space_group_name_H-M   'P 1'
#
loop_
_entity.id
_entity.type
_entity.pdbx_description
1 polymer ?
#
loop_
_entity_poly.entity_id
_entity_poly.type
_entity_poly.pdbx_seq_one_letter_code
_entity_poly.pdbx_strand_id
1 'polypeptide(L)' 'MSSLRKKYWALVRWVGGSDDKKYTVGIDVDHIKNFDYNQFLMDELDPEEVYVVEWRDKPKPPLGGWLCYHARVIAIS' A
#
# COMPACT_ATOMS: atom_id res chain seq x y z
N MET A 1 -26.63 2.43 -7.87
CA MET A 1 -25.66 3.41 -8.40
C MET A 1 -24.26 2.96 -8.02
N SER A 2 -23.48 2.47 -8.98
CA SER A 2 -22.07 2.17 -8.75
C SER A 2 -21.32 3.49 -8.66
N SER A 3 -20.99 3.91 -7.43
CA SER A 3 -19.97 4.95 -7.25
C SER A 3 -18.66 4.35 -7.77
N LEU A 4 -18.15 4.89 -8.87
CA LEU A 4 -16.78 4.65 -9.32
C LEU A 4 -15.87 5.11 -8.18
N ARG A 5 -15.45 4.18 -7.30
CA ARG A 5 -14.43 4.48 -6.30
C ARG A 5 -13.21 4.96 -7.08
N LYS A 6 -12.79 6.20 -6.81
CA LYS A 6 -11.49 6.68 -7.31
C LYS A 6 -10.43 5.70 -6.81
N LYS A 7 -9.67 5.12 -7.73
CA LYS A 7 -8.50 4.32 -7.39
C LYS A 7 -7.35 5.29 -7.15
N TYR A 8 -6.66 5.10 -6.04
CA TYR A 8 -5.46 5.83 -5.70
C TYR A 8 -4.27 4.88 -5.75
N TRP A 9 -3.14 5.41 -6.20
CA TRP A 9 -1.91 4.65 -6.36
C TRP A 9 -0.82 5.22 -5.46
N ALA A 10 -0.17 4.36 -4.70
CA ALA A 10 0.91 4.71 -3.80
C ALA A 10 2.29 4.44 -4.44
N LEU A 11 3.22 5.32 -4.14
CA LEU A 11 4.66 5.05 -4.13
C LEU A 11 5.01 4.53 -2.74
N VAL A 12 5.58 3.33 -2.68
CA VAL A 12 6.02 2.72 -1.42
C VAL A 12 7.52 2.46 -1.41
N ARG A 13 8.10 2.46 -0.20
CA ARG A 13 9.47 1.99 0.06
C ARG A 13 9.43 0.75 0.95
N TRP A 14 9.97 -0.35 0.48
CA TRP A 14 9.96 -1.63 1.20
C TRP A 14 10.89 -1.61 2.41
N VAL A 15 10.50 -2.34 3.45
CA VAL A 15 11.23 -2.49 4.70
C VAL A 15 11.53 -3.98 4.93
N GLY A 16 12.82 -4.31 5.00
CA GLY A 16 13.30 -5.67 5.24
C GLY A 16 13.31 -6.58 4.00
N GLY A 17 13.82 -7.80 4.18
CA GLY A 17 13.96 -8.79 3.11
C GLY A 17 15.01 -8.41 2.05
N SER A 18 14.92 -9.05 0.87
CA SER A 18 15.79 -8.80 -0.29
C SER A 18 15.56 -7.46 -0.97
N ASP A 19 14.45 -6.81 -0.64
CA ASP A 19 13.98 -5.59 -1.30
C ASP A 19 14.01 -4.38 -0.38
N ASP A 20 14.68 -4.50 0.78
CA ASP A 20 14.84 -3.39 1.73
C ASP A 20 15.34 -2.11 1.03
N LYS A 21 14.67 -1.00 1.34
CA LYS A 21 14.92 0.34 0.78
C LYS A 21 14.63 0.51 -0.71
N LYS A 22 14.17 -0.53 -1.43
CA LYS A 22 13.71 -0.38 -2.82
C LYS A 22 12.36 0.31 -2.86
N TYR A 23 12.11 1.00 -3.96
CA TYR A 23 10.86 1.73 -4.21
C TYR A 23 10.01 0.98 -5.23
N THR A 24 8.69 1.07 -5.07
CA THR A 24 7.74 0.55 -6.06
C THR A 24 6.60 1.55 -6.23
N VAL A 25 6.34 1.89 -7.48
CA VAL A 25 5.22 2.74 -7.90
C VAL A 25 4.02 1.88 -8.28
N GLY A 26 2.81 2.45 -8.16
CA GLY A 26 1.60 1.80 -8.65
C GLY A 26 1.04 0.72 -7.72
N ILE A 27 1.28 0.82 -6.42
CA ILE A 27 0.58 -0.01 -5.44
C ILE A 27 -0.81 0.56 -5.23
N ASP A 28 -1.86 -0.20 -5.51
CA ASP A 28 -3.23 0.23 -5.21
C ASP A 28 -3.34 0.43 -3.68
N VAL A 29 -3.88 1.56 -3.25
CA VAL A 29 -4.02 1.88 -1.81
C VAL A 29 -4.86 0.81 -1.10
N ASP A 30 -5.81 0.16 -1.80
CA ASP A 30 -6.61 -0.96 -1.25
C ASP A 30 -5.76 -2.21 -0.92
N HIS A 31 -4.48 -2.25 -1.31
CA HIS A 31 -3.55 -3.31 -0.96
C HIS A 31 -2.83 -3.02 0.38
N ILE A 32 -2.90 -1.79 0.88
CA ILE A 32 -2.21 -1.35 2.09
C ILE A 32 -3.18 -1.51 3.27
N LYS A 33 -2.87 -2.43 4.18
CA LYS A 33 -3.75 -2.75 5.31
C LYS A 33 -3.78 -1.61 6.32
N ASN A 34 -4.98 -1.30 6.81
CA ASN A 34 -5.25 -0.27 7.82
C ASN A 34 -4.78 1.13 7.42
N PHE A 35 -4.61 1.40 6.12
CA PHE A 35 -4.21 2.71 5.64
C PHE A 35 -5.41 3.67 5.65
N ASP A 36 -5.30 4.77 6.39
CA ASP A 36 -6.29 5.85 6.39
C ASP A 36 -5.84 6.99 5.46
N TYR A 37 -6.46 7.04 4.28
CA TYR A 37 -6.19 8.07 3.28
C TYR A 37 -6.48 9.49 3.78
N ASN A 38 -7.49 9.67 4.65
CA ASN A 38 -7.81 11.01 5.15
C ASN A 38 -6.72 11.51 6.10
N GLN A 39 -6.20 10.63 6.98
CA GLN A 39 -5.07 10.98 7.85
C GLN A 39 -3.81 11.32 7.04
N PHE A 40 -3.56 10.56 5.96
CA PHE A 40 -2.44 10.85 5.05
C PHE A 40 -2.56 12.24 4.42
N LEU A 41 -3.76 12.61 3.94
CA LEU A 41 -3.98 13.94 3.35
C LEU A 41 -3.90 15.09 4.35
N MET A 42 -4.20 14.82 5.62
CA MET A 42 -4.10 15.81 6.70
C MET A 42 -2.65 16.00 7.18
N ASP A 43 -1.69 15.27 6.60
CA ASP A 43 -0.27 15.29 6.98
C ASP A 43 -0.07 14.89 8.47
N GLU A 44 -1.00 14.11 9.02
CA GLU A 44 -0.98 13.62 10.40
C GLU A 44 -0.26 12.27 10.53
N LEU A 45 0.30 11.78 9.43
CA LEU A 45 0.82 10.44 9.30
C LEU A 45 2.32 10.43 9.62
N ASP A 46 2.74 9.51 10.49
CA ASP A 46 4.15 9.43 10.89
C ASP A 46 4.99 8.99 9.67
N PRO A 47 5.99 9.77 9.23
CA PRO A 47 6.84 9.42 8.09
C PRO A 47 7.67 8.14 8.33
N GLU A 48 7.76 7.67 9.57
CA GLU A 48 8.37 6.40 9.93
C GLU A 48 7.39 5.22 9.96
N GLU A 49 6.08 5.48 9.83
CA GLU A 49 5.02 4.47 9.92
C GLU A 49 5.19 3.39 8.85
N VAL A 50 5.12 2.14 9.29
CA VAL A 50 5.30 0.96 8.45
C VAL A 50 3.97 0.23 8.35
N TYR A 51 3.51 0.05 7.11
CA TYR A 51 2.27 -0.64 6.78
C TYR A 51 2.53 -2.04 6.25
N VAL A 52 1.51 -2.89 6.35
CA VAL A 52 1.48 -4.20 5.67
C VAL A 52 0.84 -4.03 4.31
N VAL A 53 1.55 -4.39 3.25
CA VAL A 53 1.10 -4.32 1.86
C VAL A 53 0.90 -5.72 1.31
N GLU A 54 -0.26 -5.98 0.73
CA GLU A 54 -0.56 -7.21 0.01
C GLU A 54 -0.09 -7.14 -1.45
N TRP A 55 0.75 -8.08 -1.86
CA TRP A 55 1.14 -8.21 -3.25
C TRP A 55 0.06 -8.97 -4.04
N ARG A 56 -0.83 -8.21 -4.68
CA ARG A 56 -1.93 -8.77 -5.49
C ARG A 56 -1.57 -8.75 -6.98
N ASP A 57 -0.95 -9.82 -7.44
CA ASP A 57 -0.53 -10.01 -8.84
C ASP A 57 -1.60 -10.71 -9.71
N LYS A 58 -2.67 -11.21 -9.09
CA LYS A 58 -3.73 -11.96 -9.77
C LYS A 58 -5.12 -11.38 -9.44
N PRO A 59 -6.15 -11.67 -10.26
CA PRO A 59 -7.51 -11.19 -10.00
C PRO A 59 -8.19 -11.81 -8.77
N LYS A 60 -7.71 -12.98 -8.29
CA LYS A 60 -8.30 -13.72 -7.17
C LYS A 60 -7.23 -14.08 -6.14
N PRO A 61 -7.54 -13.99 -4.83
CA PRO A 61 -6.60 -14.37 -3.79
C PRO A 61 -6.27 -15.87 -3.87
N PRO A 62 -5.00 -16.25 -3.63
CA PRO A 62 -4.62 -17.66 -3.56
C PRO A 62 -5.13 -18.30 -2.26
N LEU A 63 -5.11 -19.64 -2.20
CA LEU A 63 -5.43 -20.40 -0.98
C LEU A 63 -4.36 -20.08 0.08
N GLY A 64 -4.72 -19.29 1.08
CA GLY A 64 -3.80 -18.75 2.10
C GLY A 64 -3.66 -17.23 2.09
N GLY A 65 -4.25 -16.54 1.11
CA GLY A 65 -4.21 -15.08 1.00
C GLY A 65 -2.95 -14.55 0.31
N TRP A 66 -2.92 -13.24 0.10
CA TRP A 66 -1.81 -12.58 -0.60
C TRP A 66 -0.53 -12.59 0.22
N LEU A 67 0.61 -12.62 -0.48
CA LEU A 67 1.89 -12.36 0.16
C LEU A 67 1.89 -10.95 0.75
N CYS A 68 2.36 -10.84 1.99
CA CYS A 68 2.36 -9.59 2.74
C CYS A 68 3.79 -9.12 2.97
N TYR A 69 4.01 -7.82 2.78
CA TYR A 69 5.31 -7.17 2.91
C TYR A 69 5.17 -5.91 3.75
N HIS A 70 6.27 -5.46 4.36
CA HIS A 70 6.29 -4.21 5.11
C HIS A 70 6.78 -3.07 4.22
N ALA A 71 6.07 -1.94 4.22
CA ALA A 71 6.47 -0.78 3.44
C ALA A 71 6.05 0.54 4.10
N ARG A 72 6.80 1.60 3.80
CA ARG A 72 6.42 2.99 4.09
C ARG A 72 5.74 3.60 2.86
N VAL A 73 4.65 4.34 3.07
CA VAL A 73 3.98 5.10 2.00
C VAL A 73 4.69 6.44 1.85
N ILE A 74 5.14 6.76 0.63
CA ILE A 74 5.94 7.96 0.34
C ILE A 74 5.08 9.03 -0.34
N ALA A 75 4.20 8.63 -1.26
CA ALA A 75 3.33 9.53 -1.99
C ALA A 75 2.10 8.78 -2.51
N ILE A 76 1.01 9.51 -2.77
CA ILE A 76 -0.23 8.98 -3.37
C ILE A 76 -0.65 9.87 -4.55
N SER A 77 -1.16 9.25 -5.61
CA SER A 77 -1.73 9.91 -6.80
C SER A 77 -3.09 9.34 -7.18
#